data_AF-A0A8T1MT77-F1
#
_entry.id   AF-A0A8T1MT77-F1
#
_cell.length_a   1.000
_cell.length_b   1.000
_cell.length_c   1.000
_cell.angle_alpha   90.00
_cell.angle_beta   90.00
_cell.angle_gamma   90.00
#
_symmetry.space_group_name_H-M   'P 1'
#
loop_
_entity.id
_entity.type
_entity.pdbx_description
1 polymer ?
#
loop_
_entity_poly.entity_id
_entity_poly.type
_entity_poly.pdbx_seq_one_letter_code
_entity_poly.pdbx_strand_id
1 'polypeptide(L)'
;MEQLSEGLQYFGTCLRFLDRHIAYHDIKAYLQDALDQLLLAHDMNFHVDTRTFLANYFRLVKKGTHTVFREYDYVVLTNHNRISFLSSIRKSYQSFRHQDVTADEFFSLLRLLCPDFPRFLVTRAFKTIRTEETESQHCAFDQLLTALAFHVYFEKFVSSLFSKLSTRVEDISTPPADSCSNQCCSVGTQTVITEPLSPSLDHPSDGMFETEKFKQAISDLCADQGCASPSQYLVCSCALRFFKEPIVNIYHFFKALIGERTLWTETGLDRICVDD
;
A
#
# COMPACT_ATOMS: atom_id res chain seq x y z
N MET A 1 -38.91 -21.89 32.26
CA MET A 1 -37.49 -21.55 32.51
C MET A 1 -36.55 -22.09 31.44
N GLU A 2 -36.89 -23.17 30.70
CA GLU A 2 -36.06 -23.68 29.59
C GLU A 2 -36.01 -22.79 28.34
N GLN A 3 -37.12 -22.12 27.96
CA GLN A 3 -37.19 -21.26 26.76
C GLN A 3 -36.31 -19.99 26.82
N LEU A 4 -35.91 -19.54 28.02
CA LEU A 4 -34.99 -18.40 28.18
C LEU A 4 -33.53 -18.80 27.93
N SER A 5 -33.17 -20.07 28.16
CA SER A 5 -31.79 -20.55 27.96
C SER A 5 -31.45 -20.77 26.49
N GLU A 6 -32.40 -21.27 25.70
CA GLU A 6 -32.23 -21.43 24.24
C GLU A 6 -32.13 -20.09 23.52
N GLY A 7 -32.91 -19.09 23.95
CA GLY A 7 -32.86 -17.72 23.41
C GLY A 7 -31.52 -17.03 23.63
N LEU A 8 -30.91 -17.21 24.81
CA LEU A 8 -29.57 -16.67 25.13
C LEU A 8 -28.44 -17.38 24.39
N GLN A 9 -28.58 -18.69 24.14
CA GLN A 9 -27.62 -19.47 23.37
C GLN A 9 -27.66 -19.11 21.86
N TYR A 10 -28.85 -18.87 21.32
CA TYR A 10 -29.02 -18.33 19.96
C TYR A 10 -28.48 -16.91 19.82
N PHE A 11 -28.73 -16.05 20.81
CA PHE A 11 -28.17 -14.70 20.84
C PHE A 11 -26.64 -14.72 20.89
N GLY A 12 -26.05 -15.55 21.74
CA GLY A 12 -24.59 -15.69 21.84
C GLY A 12 -23.93 -16.26 20.59
N THR A 13 -24.66 -17.06 19.79
CA THR A 13 -24.15 -17.61 18.52
C THR A 13 -24.29 -16.59 17.39
N CYS A 14 -25.41 -15.87 17.32
CA CYS A 14 -25.60 -14.73 16.42
C CYS A 14 -24.59 -13.62 16.68
N LEU A 15 -24.31 -13.28 17.95
CA LEU A 15 -23.33 -12.26 18.31
C LEU A 15 -21.93 -12.66 17.84
N ARG A 16 -21.51 -13.92 18.07
CA ARG A 16 -20.21 -14.42 17.58
C ARG A 16 -20.13 -14.48 16.06
N PHE A 17 -21.22 -14.81 15.38
CA PHE A 17 -21.26 -14.80 13.91
C PHE A 17 -21.19 -13.37 13.36
N LEU A 18 -21.91 -12.45 13.98
CA LEU A 18 -21.88 -11.02 13.64
C LEU A 18 -20.50 -10.43 13.92
N ASP A 19 -19.89 -10.72 15.07
CA ASP A 19 -18.53 -10.29 15.43
C ASP A 19 -17.50 -10.85 14.44
N ARG A 20 -17.63 -12.13 14.06
CA ARG A 20 -16.76 -12.75 13.05
C ARG A 20 -16.98 -12.13 11.67
N HIS A 21 -18.21 -11.82 11.29
CA HIS A 21 -18.53 -11.17 10.01
C HIS A 21 -18.04 -9.71 9.97
N ILE A 22 -18.20 -8.97 11.08
CA ILE A 22 -17.68 -7.61 11.27
C ILE A 22 -16.16 -7.59 11.22
N ALA A 23 -15.51 -8.54 11.89
CA ALA A 23 -14.06 -8.68 11.87
C ALA A 23 -13.53 -9.14 10.50
N TYR A 24 -14.25 -10.01 9.81
CA TYR A 24 -13.84 -10.52 8.49
C TYR A 24 -13.96 -9.46 7.38
N HIS A 25 -14.92 -8.54 7.49
CA HIS A 25 -15.18 -7.53 6.48
C HIS A 25 -14.72 -6.12 6.86
N ASP A 26 -13.91 -5.98 7.93
CA ASP A 26 -13.45 -4.70 8.47
C ASP A 26 -14.61 -3.69 8.71
N ILE A 27 -15.82 -4.18 9.01
CA ILE A 27 -17.03 -3.34 9.12
C ILE A 27 -16.87 -2.29 10.22
N LYS A 28 -16.12 -2.61 11.27
CA LYS A 28 -15.82 -1.67 12.36
C LYS A 28 -15.08 -0.43 11.85
N ALA A 29 -14.12 -0.59 10.93
CA ALA A 29 -13.37 0.52 10.36
C ALA A 29 -14.29 1.47 9.58
N TYR A 30 -15.22 0.90 8.80
CA TYR A 30 -16.22 1.66 8.05
C TYR A 30 -17.24 2.36 8.93
N LEU A 31 -17.70 1.70 9.99
CA LEU A 31 -18.64 2.30 10.92
C LEU A 31 -17.99 3.46 11.67
N GLN A 32 -16.74 3.29 12.13
CA GLN A 32 -15.98 4.36 12.77
C GLN A 32 -15.82 5.56 11.83
N ASP A 33 -15.35 5.32 10.61
CA ASP A 33 -15.18 6.38 9.60
C ASP A 33 -16.50 7.11 9.28
N ALA A 34 -17.60 6.37 9.15
CA ALA A 34 -18.92 6.97 8.91
C ALA A 34 -19.39 7.84 10.08
N LEU A 35 -19.10 7.42 11.33
CA LEU A 35 -19.43 8.20 12.52
C LEU A 35 -18.56 9.45 12.62
N ASP A 36 -17.26 9.33 12.36
CA ASP A 36 -16.34 10.48 12.38
C ASP A 36 -16.76 11.54 11.35
N GLN A 37 -17.16 11.13 10.14
CA GLN A 37 -17.71 12.04 9.13
C GLN A 37 -19.04 12.68 9.54
N LEU A 38 -19.93 11.95 10.22
CA LEU A 38 -21.18 12.51 10.73
C LEU A 38 -20.92 13.57 11.81
N LEU A 39 -19.98 13.30 12.71
CA LEU A 39 -19.56 14.25 13.75
C LEU A 39 -18.95 15.50 13.11
N LEU A 40 -18.05 15.34 12.14
CA LEU A 40 -17.49 16.46 11.39
C LEU A 40 -18.58 17.27 10.65
N ALA A 41 -19.55 16.60 10.02
CA ALA A 41 -20.63 17.30 9.34
C ALA A 41 -21.53 18.09 10.33
N HIS A 42 -21.78 17.51 11.50
CA HIS A 42 -22.50 18.17 12.58
C HIS A 42 -21.74 19.40 13.09
N ASP A 43 -20.43 19.28 13.33
CA ASP A 43 -19.57 20.38 13.80
C ASP A 43 -19.50 21.53 12.78
N MET A 44 -19.59 21.20 11.49
CA MET A 44 -19.68 22.18 10.39
C MET A 44 -21.10 22.74 10.19
N ASN A 45 -22.04 22.45 11.09
CA ASN A 45 -23.45 22.86 11.05
C ASN A 45 -24.22 22.39 9.80
N PHE A 46 -23.82 21.27 9.19
CA PHE A 46 -24.61 20.63 8.13
C PHE A 46 -25.76 19.82 8.73
N HIS A 47 -26.98 20.07 8.27
CA HIS A 47 -28.14 19.24 8.64
C HIS A 47 -28.14 17.94 7.85
N VAL A 48 -27.61 16.87 8.44
CA VAL A 48 -27.51 15.55 7.82
C VAL A 48 -28.49 14.58 8.48
N ASP A 49 -29.38 13.97 7.69
CA ASP A 49 -30.16 12.83 8.17
C ASP A 49 -29.24 11.61 8.35
N THR A 50 -29.02 11.22 9.61
CA THR A 50 -28.11 10.13 9.99
C THR A 50 -28.43 8.83 9.27
N ARG A 51 -29.71 8.49 9.13
CA ARG A 51 -30.13 7.23 8.49
C ARG A 51 -29.76 7.20 7.02
N THR A 52 -30.08 8.27 6.30
CA THR A 52 -29.79 8.42 4.88
C THR A 52 -28.29 8.50 4.63
N PHE A 53 -27.55 9.19 5.50
CA PHE A 53 -26.10 9.25 5.44
C PHE A 53 -25.47 7.86 5.56
N LEU A 54 -25.79 7.11 6.62
CA LEU A 54 -25.21 5.77 6.84
C LEU A 54 -25.57 4.82 5.69
N ALA A 55 -26.82 4.84 5.21
CA ALA A 55 -27.24 4.04 4.08
C ALA A 55 -26.46 4.39 2.80
N ASN A 56 -26.24 5.69 2.54
CA ASN A 56 -25.46 6.14 1.39
C ASN A 56 -23.98 5.78 1.52
N TYR A 57 -23.40 5.95 2.71
CA TYR A 57 -22.02 5.62 2.97
C TYR A 57 -21.74 4.14 2.68
N PHE A 58 -22.52 3.21 3.27
CA PHE A 58 -22.33 1.78 3.02
C PHE A 58 -22.68 1.37 1.58
N ARG A 59 -23.57 2.11 0.90
CA ARG A 59 -23.79 1.94 -0.54
C ARG A 59 -22.54 2.29 -1.35
N LEU A 60 -21.80 3.34 -0.98
CA LEU A 60 -20.52 3.71 -1.61
C LEU A 60 -19.44 2.67 -1.30
N VAL A 61 -19.36 2.19 -0.05
CA VAL A 61 -18.44 1.10 0.35
C VAL A 61 -18.69 -0.15 -0.48
N LYS A 62 -19.96 -0.57 -0.60
CA LYS A 62 -20.35 -1.73 -1.42
C LYS A 62 -20.00 -1.54 -2.90
N LYS A 63 -20.10 -0.31 -3.43
CA LYS A 63 -19.74 0.01 -4.82
C LYS A 63 -18.23 0.17 -5.04
N GLY A 64 -17.45 0.32 -3.97
CA GLY A 64 -16.01 0.55 -4.03
C GLY A 64 -15.64 1.95 -4.54
N THR A 65 -16.45 2.97 -4.25
CA THR A 65 -16.20 4.37 -4.67
C THR A 65 -15.97 5.31 -3.49
N HIS A 66 -15.97 4.78 -2.26
CA HIS A 66 -15.84 5.52 -0.99
C HIS A 66 -14.41 5.99 -0.69
N THR A 67 -13.43 5.58 -1.49
CA THR A 67 -12.00 5.90 -1.30
C THR A 67 -11.54 7.10 -2.12
N VAL A 68 -12.36 7.60 -3.04
CA VAL A 68 -12.01 8.78 -3.86
C VAL A 68 -12.14 10.05 -3.00
N PHE A 69 -11.18 10.96 -3.15
CA PHE A 69 -10.99 12.19 -2.36
C PHE A 69 -10.76 11.93 -0.87
N ARG A 70 -10.21 10.76 -0.53
CA ARG A 70 -9.83 10.40 0.84
C ARG A 70 -8.32 10.47 1.01
N GLU A 71 -7.91 10.62 2.26
CA GLU A 71 -6.52 10.56 2.69
C GLU A 71 -5.94 9.16 2.45
N TYR A 72 -4.63 9.08 2.23
CA TYR A 72 -3.96 7.84 1.88
C TYR A 72 -4.05 6.80 3.01
N ASP A 73 -3.99 7.24 4.27
CA ASP A 73 -4.14 6.36 5.44
C ASP A 73 -5.49 5.63 5.44
N TYR A 74 -6.55 6.30 4.99
CA TYR A 74 -7.85 5.67 4.81
C TYR A 74 -7.85 4.69 3.63
N VAL A 75 -7.19 5.04 2.52
CA VAL A 75 -7.05 4.16 1.33
C VAL A 75 -6.39 2.83 1.70
N VAL A 76 -5.40 2.83 2.59
CA VAL A 76 -4.71 1.60 3.01
C VAL A 76 -5.28 0.94 4.27
N LEU A 77 -6.37 1.48 4.84
CA LEU A 77 -6.93 0.99 6.09
C LEU A 77 -7.39 -0.47 6.00
N THR A 78 -7.98 -0.86 4.88
CA THR A 78 -8.52 -2.21 4.64
C THR A 78 -8.09 -2.72 3.27
N ASN A 79 -8.10 -4.04 3.07
CA ASN A 79 -7.84 -4.63 1.75
C ASN A 79 -8.89 -4.18 0.72
N HIS A 80 -10.15 -4.07 1.14
CA HIS A 80 -11.23 -3.59 0.27
C HIS A 80 -11.03 -2.13 -0.15
N ASN A 81 -10.50 -1.27 0.72
CA ASN A 81 -10.17 0.12 0.36
C ASN A 81 -9.07 0.17 -0.71
N ARG A 82 -8.00 -0.60 -0.53
CA ARG A 82 -6.91 -0.68 -1.52
C ARG A 82 -7.44 -1.10 -2.89
N ILE A 83 -8.24 -2.17 -2.94
CA ILE A 83 -8.86 -2.68 -4.18
C ILE A 83 -9.82 -1.63 -4.79
N SER A 84 -10.64 -1.00 -3.96
CA SER A 84 -11.62 0.01 -4.39
C SER A 84 -10.95 1.25 -4.97
N PHE A 85 -9.86 1.70 -4.36
CA PHE A 85 -9.08 2.84 -4.83
C PHE A 85 -8.39 2.54 -6.15
N LEU A 86 -7.68 1.40 -6.26
CA LEU A 86 -7.04 0.96 -7.51
C LEU A 86 -8.07 0.79 -8.64
N SER A 87 -9.24 0.24 -8.33
CA SER A 87 -10.36 0.13 -9.27
C SER A 87 -10.86 1.49 -9.73
N SER A 88 -10.90 2.47 -8.81
CA SER A 88 -11.33 3.84 -9.12
C SER A 88 -10.32 4.55 -10.01
N ILE A 89 -9.00 4.37 -9.79
CA ILE A 89 -7.95 4.89 -10.69
C ILE A 89 -8.15 4.34 -12.11
N ARG A 90 -8.28 3.01 -12.24
CA ARG A 90 -8.46 2.34 -13.55
C ARG A 90 -9.68 2.89 -14.29
N LYS A 91 -10.81 3.08 -13.59
CA LYS A 91 -12.06 3.59 -14.17
C LYS A 91 -11.97 5.07 -14.52
N SER A 92 -11.45 5.90 -13.62
CA SER A 92 -11.35 7.36 -13.82
C SER A 92 -10.41 7.73 -14.96
N TYR A 93 -9.37 6.93 -15.20
CA TYR A 93 -8.36 7.18 -16.23
C TYR A 93 -8.36 6.15 -17.36
N GLN A 94 -9.51 5.53 -17.64
CA GLN A 94 -9.64 4.55 -18.71
C GLN A 94 -9.17 5.08 -20.08
N SER A 95 -9.30 6.38 -20.35
CA SER A 95 -8.80 7.01 -21.57
C SER A 95 -7.27 7.06 -21.68
N PHE A 96 -6.55 6.94 -20.56
CA PHE A 96 -5.09 6.94 -20.50
C PHE A 96 -4.49 5.54 -20.60
N ARG A 97 -5.32 4.48 -20.64
CA ARG A 97 -4.91 3.06 -20.62
C ARG A 97 -3.72 2.73 -21.53
N HIS A 98 -3.78 3.23 -22.76
CA HIS A 98 -2.77 2.99 -23.82
C HIS A 98 -1.85 4.19 -24.05
N GLN A 99 -1.89 5.19 -23.15
CA GLN A 99 -1.01 6.34 -23.22
C GLN A 99 0.25 6.09 -22.41
N ASP A 100 1.35 6.60 -22.94
CA ASP A 100 2.61 6.66 -22.25
C ASP A 100 2.62 7.85 -21.30
N VAL A 101 2.98 7.61 -20.05
CA VAL A 101 3.02 8.61 -18.98
C VAL A 101 4.37 8.58 -18.27
N THR A 102 4.81 9.74 -17.82
CA THR A 102 5.93 9.86 -16.88
C THR A 102 5.47 9.59 -15.45
N ALA A 103 6.43 9.34 -14.54
CA ALA A 103 6.15 9.19 -13.12
C ALA A 103 5.47 10.44 -12.52
N ASP A 104 5.82 11.64 -13.00
CA ASP A 104 5.27 12.91 -12.49
C ASP A 104 3.83 13.17 -12.99
N GLU A 105 3.54 12.86 -14.26
CA GLU A 105 2.18 12.94 -14.80
C GLU A 105 1.27 11.94 -14.09
N PHE A 106 1.73 10.70 -13.92
CA PHE A 106 0.98 9.67 -13.22
C PHE A 106 0.72 10.06 -11.76
N PHE A 107 1.74 10.54 -11.05
CA PHE A 107 1.60 11.04 -9.69
C PHE A 107 0.59 12.19 -9.58
N SER A 108 0.63 13.13 -10.54
CA SER A 108 -0.31 14.25 -10.59
C SER A 108 -1.75 13.78 -10.76
N LEU A 109 -1.99 12.76 -11.61
CA LEU A 109 -3.30 12.13 -11.75
C LEU A 109 -3.76 11.48 -10.44
N LEU A 110 -2.89 10.71 -9.76
CA LEU A 110 -3.25 10.09 -8.47
C LEU A 110 -3.65 11.12 -7.42
N ARG A 111 -2.98 12.28 -7.37
CA ARG A 111 -3.33 13.36 -6.42
C ARG A 111 -4.70 13.98 -6.64
N LEU A 112 -5.27 13.85 -7.84
CA LEU A 112 -6.66 14.26 -8.08
C LEU A 112 -7.65 13.35 -7.36
N LEU A 113 -7.30 12.09 -7.08
CA LEU A 113 -8.17 11.14 -6.35
C LEU A 113 -7.78 10.99 -4.87
N CYS A 114 -6.52 11.23 -4.51
CA CYS A 114 -6.00 11.10 -3.14
C CYS A 114 -4.97 12.23 -2.91
N PRO A 115 -5.37 13.36 -2.27
CA PRO A 115 -4.56 14.58 -2.25
C PRO A 115 -3.17 14.45 -1.62
N ASP A 116 -3.02 13.54 -0.66
CA ASP A 116 -1.83 13.20 0.10
C ASP A 116 -1.17 11.89 -0.39
N PHE A 117 -1.50 11.43 -1.61
CA PHE A 117 -0.93 10.19 -2.14
C PHE A 117 0.61 10.22 -2.08
N PRO A 118 1.26 9.15 -1.58
CA PRO A 118 2.68 9.20 -1.31
C PRO A 118 3.51 8.96 -2.57
N ARG A 119 4.38 9.92 -2.90
CA ARG A 119 5.24 9.89 -4.09
C ARG A 119 6.15 8.66 -4.18
N PHE A 120 6.64 8.17 -3.03
CA PHE A 120 7.55 7.02 -3.01
C PHE A 120 6.94 5.76 -3.63
N LEU A 121 5.61 5.59 -3.59
CA LEU A 121 4.94 4.45 -4.23
C LEU A 121 5.01 4.53 -5.76
N VAL A 122 4.83 5.72 -6.32
CA VAL A 122 4.97 5.94 -7.77
C VAL A 122 6.42 5.72 -8.18
N THR A 123 7.38 6.25 -7.41
CA THR A 123 8.80 6.00 -7.64
C THR A 123 9.14 4.51 -7.62
N ARG A 124 8.66 3.75 -6.62
CA ARG A 124 8.88 2.29 -6.55
C ARG A 124 8.24 1.56 -7.73
N ALA A 125 6.99 1.90 -8.08
CA ALA A 125 6.28 1.28 -9.22
C ALA A 125 7.02 1.53 -10.54
N PHE A 126 7.49 2.74 -10.75
CA PHE A 126 8.24 3.13 -11.93
C PHE A 126 9.60 2.42 -12.02
N LYS A 127 10.33 2.28 -10.90
CA LYS A 127 11.56 1.46 -10.84
C LYS A 127 11.30 -0.02 -11.10
N THR A 128 10.17 -0.55 -10.63
CA THR A 128 9.76 -1.94 -10.89
C THR A 128 9.50 -2.22 -12.37
N ILE A 129 8.99 -1.27 -13.14
CA ILE A 129 8.76 -1.50 -14.58
C ILE A 129 10.01 -1.21 -15.43
N ARG A 130 10.83 -0.21 -15.05
CA ARG A 130 12.02 0.26 -15.79
C ARG A 130 13.30 -0.51 -15.45
N THR A 131 13.26 -1.81 -15.70
CA THR A 131 14.36 -2.72 -15.31
C THR A 131 15.53 -2.79 -16.29
N GLU A 132 15.45 -2.14 -17.45
CA GLU A 132 16.51 -2.14 -18.47
C GLU A 132 16.77 -0.73 -19.00
N GLU A 133 17.99 -0.54 -19.54
CA GLU A 133 18.73 0.64 -20.07
C GLU A 133 17.97 1.57 -21.05
N THR A 134 16.67 1.75 -20.86
CA THR A 134 15.85 2.66 -21.65
C THR A 134 15.85 4.02 -21.00
N GLU A 135 16.50 4.98 -21.64
CA GLU A 135 16.53 6.40 -21.24
C GLU A 135 15.14 7.06 -21.21
N SER A 136 14.12 6.42 -21.79
CA SER A 136 12.76 6.96 -21.86
C SER A 136 12.17 7.18 -20.47
N GLN A 137 11.80 8.42 -20.17
CA GLN A 137 11.06 8.79 -18.96
C GLN A 137 9.59 8.34 -18.98
N HIS A 138 9.15 7.70 -20.07
CA HIS A 138 7.77 7.31 -20.29
C HIS A 138 7.57 5.79 -20.19
N CYS A 139 6.41 5.40 -19.69
CA CYS A 139 5.95 4.01 -19.65
C CYS A 139 4.43 3.94 -19.87
N ALA A 140 3.94 2.81 -20.37
CA ALA A 140 2.51 2.60 -20.56
C ALA A 140 1.74 2.70 -19.23
N PHE A 141 0.65 3.47 -19.23
CA PHE A 141 -0.17 3.71 -18.04
C PHE A 141 -0.60 2.42 -17.33
N ASP A 142 -1.07 1.40 -18.07
CA ASP A 142 -1.51 0.13 -17.50
C ASP A 142 -0.38 -0.65 -16.81
N GLN A 143 0.84 -0.59 -17.35
CA GLN A 143 2.00 -1.24 -16.72
C GLN A 143 2.36 -0.54 -15.41
N LEU A 144 2.35 0.79 -15.41
CA LEU A 144 2.61 1.57 -14.20
C LEU A 144 1.51 1.40 -13.16
N LEU A 145 0.24 1.36 -13.56
CA LEU A 145 -0.88 1.08 -12.68
C LEU A 145 -0.79 -0.32 -12.07
N THR A 146 -0.40 -1.32 -12.85
CA THR A 146 -0.20 -2.69 -12.37
C THR A 146 0.92 -2.77 -11.34
N ALA A 147 2.06 -2.11 -11.60
CA ALA A 147 3.15 -2.03 -10.63
C ALA A 147 2.74 -1.23 -9.38
N LEU A 148 1.98 -0.14 -9.54
CA LEU A 148 1.44 0.62 -8.41
C LEU A 148 0.50 -0.25 -7.56
N ALA A 149 -0.37 -1.03 -8.19
CA ALA A 149 -1.29 -1.93 -7.51
C ALA A 149 -0.54 -2.91 -6.60
N PHE A 150 0.57 -3.48 -7.07
CA PHE A 150 1.45 -4.30 -6.25
C PHE A 150 2.01 -3.53 -5.05
N HIS A 151 2.61 -2.36 -5.27
CA HIS A 151 3.24 -1.56 -4.21
C HIS A 151 2.26 -0.99 -3.18
N VAL A 152 1.02 -0.74 -3.57
CA VAL A 152 -0.06 -0.29 -2.67
C VAL A 152 -0.63 -1.47 -1.88
N TYR A 153 -0.91 -2.59 -2.55
CA TYR A 153 -1.57 -3.74 -1.91
C TYR A 153 -0.63 -4.48 -0.95
N PHE A 154 0.62 -4.69 -1.37
CA PHE A 154 1.64 -5.41 -0.62
C PHE A 154 2.64 -4.47 0.06
N GLU A 155 2.24 -3.24 0.37
CA GLU A 155 3.11 -2.22 0.97
C GLU A 155 3.87 -2.76 2.19
N LYS A 156 3.17 -3.43 3.13
CA LYS A 156 3.79 -4.03 4.32
C LYS A 156 4.86 -5.07 3.99
N PHE A 157 4.60 -5.93 3.00
CA PHE A 157 5.56 -6.93 2.54
C PHE A 157 6.79 -6.25 1.93
N VAL A 158 6.58 -5.30 1.02
CA VAL A 158 7.65 -4.57 0.35
C VAL A 158 8.51 -3.80 1.36
N SER A 159 7.88 -3.08 2.29
CA SER A 159 8.56 -2.29 3.32
C SER A 159 9.31 -3.19 4.31
N SER A 160 8.75 -4.35 4.68
CA SER A 160 9.46 -5.33 5.50
C SER A 160 10.68 -5.91 4.79
N LEU A 161 10.59 -6.19 3.49
CA LEU A 161 11.72 -6.70 2.70
C LEU A 161 12.84 -5.66 2.60
N PHE A 162 12.51 -4.40 2.29
CA PHE A 162 13.50 -3.32 2.29
C PHE A 162 14.15 -3.12 3.65
N SER A 163 13.38 -3.20 4.74
CA SER A 163 13.92 -3.09 6.09
C SER A 163 14.95 -4.19 6.40
N LYS A 164 14.62 -5.45 6.13
CA LYS A 164 15.52 -6.61 6.35
C LYS A 164 16.74 -6.60 5.42
N LEU A 165 16.63 -6.01 4.22
CA LEU A 165 17.77 -5.82 3.32
C LEU A 165 18.69 -4.68 3.77
N SER A 166 18.13 -3.68 4.46
CA SER A 166 18.85 -2.49 4.92
C SER A 166 19.47 -2.65 6.31
N THR A 167 19.07 -3.66 7.09
CA THR A 167 19.69 -3.97 8.38
C THR A 167 21.15 -4.33 8.17
N ARG A 168 22.02 -3.37 8.52
CA ARG A 168 23.46 -3.56 8.58
C ARG A 168 23.75 -4.68 9.57
N VAL A 169 24.70 -5.54 9.22
CA VAL A 169 25.42 -6.36 10.20
C VAL A 169 26.08 -5.37 11.16
N GLU A 170 25.44 -5.09 12.30
CA GLU A 170 26.15 -4.58 13.46
C GLU A 170 26.91 -5.77 14.04
N ASP A 171 28.19 -5.84 13.76
CA ASP A 171 29.10 -6.60 14.58
C ASP A 171 30.45 -5.88 14.68
N ILE A 172 30.92 -5.80 15.94
CA ILE A 172 32.28 -5.50 16.42
C ILE A 172 32.60 -4.02 16.81
N SER A 173 32.29 -3.73 18.08
CA SER A 173 33.16 -3.14 19.12
C SER A 173 33.89 -1.79 18.88
N THR A 174 33.51 -0.73 19.61
CA THR A 174 34.37 0.00 20.59
C THR A 174 33.58 1.09 21.38
N PRO A 175 33.92 1.37 22.66
CA PRO A 175 33.18 2.27 23.57
C PRO A 175 33.68 3.75 23.49
N PRO A 176 33.04 4.71 24.22
CA PRO A 176 32.87 6.09 23.77
C PRO A 176 34.01 7.03 24.19
N ALA A 177 34.25 8.06 23.38
CA ALA A 177 35.08 9.21 23.74
C ALA A 177 34.26 10.51 23.67
N ASP A 178 33.89 10.97 24.86
CA ASP A 178 33.90 12.33 25.38
C ASP A 178 33.68 13.56 24.47
N SER A 179 32.69 14.34 24.93
CA SER A 179 32.75 15.78 25.24
C SER A 179 32.20 16.82 24.23
N CYS A 180 31.10 17.44 24.69
CA CYS A 180 30.74 18.87 24.74
C CYS A 180 30.80 19.75 23.47
N SER A 181 29.66 20.39 23.14
CA SER A 181 29.34 21.73 23.67
C SER A 181 27.99 22.27 23.18
N ASN A 182 27.30 22.97 24.08
CA ASN A 182 26.05 23.70 23.90
C ASN A 182 26.16 24.87 22.89
N GLN A 183 25.11 25.12 22.10
CA GLN A 183 24.49 26.46 22.07
C GLN A 183 23.09 26.48 21.45
N CYS A 184 22.18 27.13 22.18
CA CYS A 184 20.81 27.45 21.83
C CYS A 184 20.78 28.83 21.16
N CYS A 185 19.93 29.05 20.15
CA CYS A 185 19.24 30.33 19.93
C CYS A 185 18.15 30.18 18.85
N SER A 186 16.96 30.65 19.22
CA SER A 186 15.73 30.78 18.43
C SER A 186 15.84 31.91 17.40
N VAL A 187 15.08 31.86 16.30
CA VAL A 187 14.19 32.93 15.77
C VAL A 187 13.44 32.36 14.55
N GLY A 188 12.13 32.61 14.50
CA GLY A 188 11.22 32.09 13.49
C GLY A 188 11.42 32.68 12.10
N THR A 189 11.11 31.88 11.09
CA THR A 189 10.80 32.36 9.74
C THR A 189 9.79 31.39 9.13
N GLN A 190 8.70 31.93 8.60
CA GLN A 190 7.64 31.21 7.90
C GLN A 190 8.23 30.35 6.79
N THR A 191 8.14 29.03 6.92
CA THR A 191 8.44 28.10 5.84
C THR A 191 7.23 28.01 4.94
N VAL A 192 7.27 28.77 3.84
CA VAL A 192 6.60 28.40 2.60
C VAL A 192 7.00 26.95 2.30
N ILE A 193 6.02 26.05 2.26
CA ILE A 193 6.23 24.66 1.84
C ILE A 193 6.47 24.70 0.33
N THR A 194 7.70 25.01 -0.06
CA THR A 194 8.22 24.65 -1.37
C THR A 194 8.79 23.25 -1.19
N GLU A 195 7.98 22.22 -1.46
CA GLU A 195 8.53 20.87 -1.64
C GLU A 195 9.65 20.95 -2.68
N PRO A 196 10.85 20.42 -2.41
CA PRO A 196 11.88 20.34 -3.43
C PRO A 196 11.36 19.48 -4.57
N LEU A 197 11.47 20.00 -5.79
CA LEU A 197 11.36 19.22 -7.02
C LEU A 197 12.20 17.94 -6.88
N SER A 198 11.53 16.80 -7.02
CA SER A 198 12.07 15.51 -7.42
C SER A 198 13.31 15.00 -6.66
N PRO A 199 13.19 14.04 -5.71
CA PRO A 199 14.35 13.22 -5.40
C PRO A 199 14.75 12.50 -6.69
N SER A 200 15.99 12.74 -7.14
CA SER A 200 16.59 12.12 -8.32
C SER A 200 16.24 10.64 -8.37
N LEU A 201 15.49 10.23 -9.39
CA LEU A 201 15.01 8.85 -9.58
C LEU A 201 16.14 7.85 -9.79
N ASP A 202 17.37 8.32 -10.03
CA ASP A 202 18.43 7.55 -10.66
C ASP A 202 19.73 7.54 -9.83
N HIS A 203 19.70 6.97 -8.62
CA HIS A 203 20.96 6.44 -8.06
C HIS A 203 21.13 5.01 -8.58
N PRO A 204 22.18 4.69 -9.38
CA PRO A 204 22.32 3.40 -10.05
C PRO A 204 22.50 2.19 -9.10
N SER A 205 22.76 2.46 -7.82
CA SER A 205 22.87 1.45 -6.76
C SER A 205 21.57 1.24 -5.98
N ASP A 206 20.52 2.03 -6.24
CA ASP A 206 19.27 1.92 -5.51
C ASP A 206 18.53 0.63 -5.89
N GLY A 207 18.25 -0.22 -4.92
CA GLY A 207 17.62 -1.52 -5.12
C GLY A 207 18.57 -2.68 -5.46
N MET A 208 19.88 -2.46 -5.52
CA MET A 208 20.88 -3.51 -5.75
C MET A 208 21.40 -4.07 -4.42
N PHE A 209 21.24 -5.37 -4.18
CA PHE A 209 21.63 -6.03 -2.92
C PHE A 209 22.45 -7.29 -3.17
N GLU A 210 23.35 -7.61 -2.24
CA GLU A 210 24.05 -8.89 -2.24
C GLU A 210 23.05 -10.05 -2.15
N THR A 211 23.25 -11.07 -2.98
CA THR A 211 22.35 -12.22 -3.06
C THR A 211 22.21 -12.97 -1.73
N GLU A 212 23.25 -13.04 -0.93
CA GLU A 212 23.18 -13.69 0.39
C GLU A 212 22.29 -12.90 1.37
N LYS A 213 22.38 -11.56 1.37
CA LYS A 213 21.46 -10.71 2.15
C LYS A 213 20.02 -10.87 1.66
N PHE A 214 19.83 -10.97 0.35
CA PHE A 214 18.51 -11.22 -0.23
C PHE A 214 17.94 -12.59 0.17
N LYS A 215 18.74 -13.67 0.10
CA LYS A 215 18.35 -15.01 0.56
C LYS A 215 17.92 -14.99 2.03
N GLN A 216 18.72 -14.35 2.90
CA GLN A 216 18.40 -14.25 4.31
C GLN A 216 17.09 -13.48 4.54
N ALA A 217 16.93 -12.33 3.90
CA ALA A 217 15.72 -11.52 4.03
C ALA A 217 14.45 -12.26 3.57
N ILE A 218 14.52 -13.05 2.49
CA ILE A 218 13.42 -13.90 2.03
C ILE A 218 13.12 -15.01 3.05
N SER A 219 14.15 -15.67 3.58
CA SER A 219 13.98 -16.70 4.62
C SER A 219 13.27 -16.15 5.86
N ASP A 220 13.70 -14.97 6.32
CA ASP A 220 13.13 -14.32 7.49
C ASP A 220 11.67 -13.89 7.26
N LEU A 221 11.34 -13.42 6.06
CA LEU A 221 9.95 -13.09 5.68
C LEU A 221 9.04 -14.31 5.65
N CYS A 222 9.55 -15.48 5.25
CA CYS A 222 8.77 -16.71 5.26
C CYS A 222 8.57 -17.26 6.68
N ALA A 223 9.42 -16.91 7.64
CA ALA A 223 9.21 -17.24 9.05
C ALA A 223 8.13 -16.35 9.70
N ASP A 224 7.99 -15.09 9.24
CA ASP A 224 7.01 -14.13 9.74
C ASP A 224 5.60 -14.39 9.16
N GLN A 225 4.70 -15.00 9.94
CA GLN A 225 3.31 -15.30 9.53
C GLN A 225 2.37 -14.07 9.54
N GLY A 226 2.89 -12.86 9.78
CA GLY A 226 2.08 -11.71 10.21
C GLY A 226 1.68 -10.67 9.16
N CYS A 227 2.08 -10.82 7.90
CA CYS A 227 1.93 -9.76 6.90
C CYS A 227 0.94 -10.16 5.81
N ALA A 228 0.15 -9.19 5.32
CA ALA A 228 -0.54 -9.30 4.04
C ALA A 228 0.53 -9.38 2.94
N SER A 229 1.09 -10.57 2.74
CA SER A 229 2.13 -10.89 1.78
C SER A 229 1.54 -11.74 0.68
N PRO A 230 2.19 -11.78 -0.50
CA PRO A 230 1.94 -12.86 -1.45
C PRO A 230 2.15 -14.22 -0.77
N SER A 231 1.59 -15.29 -1.33
CA SER A 231 1.82 -16.63 -0.79
C SER A 231 3.33 -16.93 -0.70
N GLN A 232 3.77 -17.51 0.43
CA GLN A 232 5.19 -17.79 0.66
C GLN A 232 5.79 -18.67 -0.43
N TYR A 233 5.01 -19.62 -0.94
CA TYR A 233 5.37 -20.44 -2.09
C TYR A 233 5.72 -19.57 -3.32
N LEU A 234 4.89 -18.58 -3.63
CA LEU A 234 5.11 -17.69 -4.77
C LEU A 234 6.37 -16.84 -4.59
N VAL A 235 6.54 -16.24 -3.40
CA VAL A 235 7.72 -15.45 -3.03
C VAL A 235 8.99 -16.29 -3.20
N CYS A 236 9.04 -17.47 -2.59
CA CYS A 236 10.19 -18.37 -2.66
C CYS A 236 10.49 -18.84 -4.08
N SER A 237 9.47 -19.29 -4.82
CA SER A 237 9.64 -19.78 -6.19
C SER A 237 10.15 -18.69 -7.14
N CYS A 238 9.70 -17.44 -6.99
CA CYS A 238 10.24 -16.31 -7.73
C CYS A 238 11.67 -15.97 -7.31
N ALA A 239 11.95 -15.94 -6.00
CA ALA A 239 13.26 -15.59 -5.46
C ALA A 239 14.38 -16.53 -5.95
N LEU A 240 14.08 -17.83 -6.10
CA LEU A 240 15.03 -18.83 -6.62
C LEU A 240 15.63 -18.47 -7.99
N ARG A 241 14.91 -17.69 -8.82
CA ARG A 241 15.40 -17.24 -10.14
C ARG A 241 16.60 -16.31 -10.02
N PHE A 242 16.71 -15.59 -8.91
CA PHE A 242 17.73 -14.56 -8.67
C PHE A 242 18.93 -15.06 -7.85
N PHE A 243 18.87 -16.28 -7.28
CA PHE A 243 19.93 -16.80 -6.41
C PHE A 243 21.22 -17.19 -7.13
N LYS A 244 21.23 -17.18 -8.46
CA LYS A 244 22.40 -17.48 -9.28
C LYS A 244 23.29 -16.26 -9.53
N GLU A 245 22.74 -15.06 -9.39
CA GLU A 245 23.45 -13.81 -9.60
C GLU A 245 24.20 -13.42 -8.31
N PRO A 246 25.33 -12.70 -8.38
CA PRO A 246 26.03 -12.21 -7.19
C PRO A 246 25.34 -11.00 -6.52
N ILE A 247 24.59 -10.24 -7.33
CA ILE A 247 23.85 -9.05 -6.92
C ILE A 247 22.44 -9.21 -7.48
N VAL A 248 21.43 -8.95 -6.65
CA VAL A 248 20.02 -8.97 -7.03
C VAL A 248 19.49 -7.56 -7.13
N ASN A 249 18.83 -7.24 -8.23
CA ASN A 249 17.98 -6.07 -8.33
C ASN A 249 16.59 -6.38 -7.74
N ILE A 250 16.25 -5.75 -6.62
CA ILE A 250 14.98 -5.99 -5.93
C ILE A 250 13.76 -5.62 -6.78
N TYR A 251 13.90 -4.62 -7.66
CA TYR A 251 12.83 -4.19 -8.54
C TYR A 251 12.57 -5.21 -9.65
N HIS A 252 13.60 -5.94 -10.10
CA HIS A 252 13.43 -7.08 -11.01
C HIS A 252 12.69 -8.22 -10.32
N PHE A 253 12.98 -8.46 -9.04
CA PHE A 253 12.23 -9.43 -8.24
C PHE A 253 10.75 -9.05 -8.11
N PHE A 254 10.43 -7.78 -7.85
CA PHE A 254 9.04 -7.31 -7.84
C PHE A 254 8.37 -7.45 -9.21
N LYS A 255 9.09 -7.15 -10.30
CA LYS A 255 8.58 -7.33 -11.67
C LYS A 255 8.28 -8.80 -11.96
N ALA A 256 9.13 -9.71 -11.50
CA ALA A 256 8.90 -11.14 -11.62
C ALA A 256 7.63 -11.57 -10.85
N LEU A 257 7.44 -11.10 -9.61
CA LEU A 257 6.22 -11.36 -8.84
C LEU A 257 4.96 -10.85 -9.55
N ILE A 258 4.99 -9.61 -10.06
CA ILE A 258 3.90 -9.00 -10.83
C ILE A 258 3.53 -9.85 -12.06
N GLY A 259 4.52 -10.49 -12.69
CA GLY A 259 4.29 -11.37 -13.83
C GLY A 259 3.58 -12.69 -13.50
N GLU A 260 3.50 -13.08 -12.23
CA GLU A 260 2.86 -14.33 -11.82
C GLU A 260 1.35 -14.16 -11.67
N ARG A 261 0.56 -14.84 -12.52
CA ARG A 261 -0.90 -14.74 -12.51
C ARG A 261 -1.53 -15.12 -11.17
N THR A 262 -0.92 -16.06 -10.44
CA THR A 262 -1.39 -16.54 -9.15
C THR A 262 -1.45 -15.42 -8.10
N LEU A 263 -0.53 -14.45 -8.16
CA LEU A 263 -0.51 -13.28 -7.29
C LEU A 263 -1.84 -12.51 -7.32
N TRP A 264 -2.35 -12.29 -8.52
CA TRP A 264 -3.54 -11.48 -8.75
C TRP A 264 -4.82 -12.25 -8.44
N THR A 265 -4.83 -13.56 -8.68
CA THR A 265 -5.97 -14.42 -8.34
C THR A 265 -6.13 -14.59 -6.82
N GLU A 266 -5.03 -14.69 -6.08
CA GLU A 266 -5.06 -14.81 -4.61
C GLU A 266 -5.61 -13.54 -3.94
N THR A 267 -5.40 -12.38 -4.55
CA THR A 267 -5.77 -11.07 -4.01
C THR A 267 -7.10 -10.51 -4.52
N GLY A 268 -7.68 -11.13 -5.55
CA GLY A 268 -8.87 -10.61 -6.26
C GLY A 268 -8.60 -9.31 -7.02
N LEU A 269 -7.34 -9.05 -7.36
CA LEU A 269 -6.88 -7.90 -8.16
C LEU A 269 -6.80 -8.23 -9.66
N ASP A 270 -7.13 -9.46 -10.04
CA ASP A 270 -7.25 -9.91 -11.44
C ASP A 270 -8.05 -8.92 -12.30
N ARG A 271 -9.17 -8.40 -11.79
CA ARG A 271 -10.01 -7.42 -12.51
C ARG A 271 -9.36 -6.05 -12.73
N ILE A 272 -8.26 -5.76 -12.04
CA ILE A 272 -7.54 -4.48 -12.12
C ILE A 272 -6.25 -4.64 -12.93
N CYS A 273 -5.56 -5.77 -12.76
CA CYS A 273 -4.19 -5.97 -13.24
C CYS A 273 -4.08 -6.99 -14.39
N VAL A 274 -5.09 -7.84 -14.58
CA VAL A 274 -5.12 -8.82 -15.67
C VAL A 274 -6.20 -8.38 -16.65
N ASP A 275 -5.81 -8.26 -17.91
CA ASP A 275 -6.75 -8.01 -18.99
C ASP A 275 -7.54 -9.30 -19.28
N ASP A 276 -8.87 -9.17 -19.36
CA ASP A 276 -9.72 -10.13 -20.08
C ASP A 276 -9.44 -10.02 -21.59
#